data_AF-A0A1W9YN10-F1
#
_entry.id   AF-A0A1W9YN10-F1
#
_cell.length_a   1.000
_cell.length_b   1.000
_cell.length_c   1.000
_cell.angle_alpha   90.00
_cell.angle_beta   90.00
_cell.angle_gamma   90.00
#
_symmetry.space_group_name_H-M   'P 1'
#
loop_
_entity.id
_entity.type
_entity.pdbx_description
1 polymer ?
#
loop_
_entity_poly.entity_id
_entity_poly.type
_entity_poly.pdbx_seq_one_letter_code
_entity_poly.pdbx_strand_id
1 'polypeptide(L)'
;GMLFGAGGAGGAGGLSLTTTGGVGGTGGHAGLFGAGGAGGVGGASTSVTAGAGGTGGVGGAGGVISGDGGVGGTGGLSQAMT
;
A
#
# COMPACT_ATOMS: atom_id res chain seq x y z
N GLY A 1 13.97 14.69 0.00
CA GLY A 1 14.25 15.91 0.78
C GLY A 1 13.10 16.88 0.59
N MET A 2 13.01 17.94 1.40
CA MET A 2 11.84 18.84 1.41
C MET A 2 11.59 19.57 0.08
N LEU A 3 12.64 19.93 -0.66
CA LEU A 3 12.51 20.65 -1.94
C LEU A 3 12.36 19.71 -3.14
N PHE A 4 13.25 18.73 -3.24
CA PHE A 4 13.22 17.70 -4.28
C PHE A 4 13.22 16.33 -3.61
N GLY A 5 12.24 15.50 -3.96
CA GLY A 5 12.17 14.13 -3.48
C GLY A 5 10.83 13.48 -3.78
N ALA A 6 10.89 12.29 -4.37
CA ALA A 6 9.74 11.43 -4.46
C ALA A 6 9.36 10.91 -3.08
N GLY A 7 8.07 10.64 -2.90
CA GLY A 7 7.57 9.92 -1.74
C GLY A 7 8.02 8.46 -1.75
N GLY A 8 8.34 7.90 -0.59
CA GLY A 8 8.72 6.48 -0.47
C GLY A 8 7.52 5.55 -0.72
N ALA A 9 7.76 4.35 -1.25
CA ALA A 9 6.68 3.36 -1.40
C ALA A 9 6.16 2.90 -0.03
N GLY A 10 4.85 2.61 0.04
CA GLY A 10 4.23 2.00 1.20
C GLY A 10 4.65 0.53 1.37
N GLY A 11 4.81 0.09 2.61
CA GLY A 11 5.16 -1.31 2.92
C GLY A 11 4.03 -2.29 2.59
N ALA A 12 4.36 -3.53 2.24
CA ALA A 12 3.35 -4.57 2.02
C ALA A 12 2.62 -4.94 3.33
N GLY A 13 1.34 -5.31 3.22
CA GLY A 13 0.55 -5.84 4.32
C GLY A 13 1.01 -7.24 4.73
N GLY A 14 0.91 -7.56 6.01
CA GLY A 14 1.35 -8.86 6.55
C GLY A 14 0.43 -10.03 6.19
N LEU A 15 0.99 -11.25 6.19
CA LEU A 15 0.20 -12.48 6.04
C LEU A 15 -0.64 -12.75 7.29
N SER A 16 -1.87 -13.21 7.11
CA SER A 16 -2.72 -13.71 8.21
C SER A 16 -3.16 -15.14 7.96
N LEU A 17 -2.96 -16.01 8.96
CA LEU A 17 -3.31 -17.43 8.89
C LEU A 17 -4.70 -17.73 9.47
N THR A 18 -5.31 -16.78 10.16
CA THR A 18 -6.55 -17.02 10.93
C THR A 18 -7.66 -16.07 10.53
N THR A 19 -7.33 -14.89 10.01
CA THR A 19 -8.28 -13.81 9.70
C THR A 19 -7.88 -13.09 8.41
N THR A 20 -8.37 -11.87 8.20
CA THR A 20 -8.02 -11.02 7.06
C THR A 20 -6.53 -10.71 7.01
N GLY A 21 -5.94 -10.68 5.81
CA GLY A 21 -4.56 -10.24 5.59
C GLY A 21 -4.35 -8.78 6.03
N GLY A 22 -3.11 -8.42 6.36
CA GLY A 22 -2.78 -7.07 6.81
C GLY A 22 -3.01 -6.03 5.72
N VAL A 23 -3.37 -4.81 6.09
CA VAL A 23 -3.53 -3.70 5.14
C VAL A 23 -2.15 -3.27 4.61
N GLY A 24 -2.05 -2.97 3.31
CA GLY A 24 -0.86 -2.38 2.72
C GLY A 24 -0.63 -0.95 3.22
N GLY A 25 0.62 -0.58 3.48
CA GLY A 25 0.99 0.74 3.99
C GLY A 25 0.75 1.84 2.96
N THR A 26 0.46 3.05 3.43
CA THR A 26 0.31 4.23 2.57
C THR A 26 1.65 4.63 1.95
N GLY A 27 1.64 5.02 0.68
CA GLY A 27 2.79 5.63 0.02
C GLY A 27 3.11 7.01 0.60
N GLY A 28 4.38 7.32 0.76
CA GLY A 28 4.86 8.60 1.27
C GLY A 28 4.53 9.76 0.32
N HIS A 29 4.43 10.96 0.88
CA HIS A 29 4.24 12.18 0.11
C HIS A 29 5.57 12.72 -0.44
N ALA A 30 5.52 13.32 -1.62
CA ALA A 30 6.64 14.09 -2.14
C ALA A 30 6.80 15.44 -1.42
N GLY A 31 7.95 16.09 -1.65
CA GLY A 31 8.22 17.45 -1.17
C GLY A 31 7.57 18.54 -2.03
N LEU A 32 8.28 19.64 -2.30
CA LEU A 32 7.77 20.71 -3.17
C LEU A 32 7.64 20.27 -4.63
N PHE A 33 8.63 19.48 -5.08
CA PHE A 33 8.67 18.84 -6.40
C PHE A 33 8.91 17.33 -6.25
N GLY A 34 8.19 16.53 -7.02
CA GLY A 34 8.40 15.07 -7.11
C GLY A 34 7.11 14.26 -7.12
N ALA A 35 7.18 13.00 -7.55
CA ALA A 35 6.04 12.10 -7.54
C ALA A 35 5.79 11.50 -6.14
N GLY A 36 4.53 11.32 -5.78
CA GLY A 36 4.14 10.60 -4.57
C GLY A 36 4.51 9.12 -4.64
N GLY A 37 4.73 8.50 -3.49
CA GLY A 37 5.06 7.08 -3.42
C GLY A 37 3.85 6.19 -3.70
N ALA A 38 4.06 5.05 -4.35
CA ALA A 38 3.00 4.05 -4.51
C ALA A 38 2.55 3.49 -3.15
N GLY A 39 1.26 3.18 -3.01
CA GLY A 39 0.74 2.45 -1.87
C GLY A 39 1.22 1.00 -1.86
N GLY A 40 1.38 0.42 -0.69
CA GLY A 40 1.78 -0.97 -0.51
C GLY A 40 0.67 -1.96 -0.85
N VAL A 41 1.04 -3.15 -1.32
CA VAL A 41 0.07 -4.23 -1.60
C VAL A 41 -0.52 -4.76 -0.30
N GLY A 42 -1.82 -5.08 -0.29
CA GLY A 42 -2.47 -5.75 0.83
C GLY A 42 -1.91 -7.16 1.08
N GLY A 43 -1.84 -7.57 2.34
CA GLY A 43 -1.34 -8.88 2.74
C GLY A 43 -2.30 -10.01 2.40
N ALA A 44 -1.80 -11.22 2.23
CA ALA A 44 -2.67 -12.36 1.95
C ALA A 44 -3.30 -12.92 3.24
N SER A 45 -4.48 -13.54 3.08
CA SER A 45 -5.06 -14.43 4.07
C SER A 45 -5.03 -15.87 3.59
N THR A 46 -4.64 -16.78 4.47
CA THR A 46 -4.71 -18.24 4.26
C THR A 46 -5.67 -18.92 5.23
N SER A 47 -6.62 -18.18 5.81
CA SER A 47 -7.50 -18.70 6.85
C SER A 47 -8.37 -19.86 6.36
N VAL A 48 -8.39 -20.93 7.16
CA VAL A 48 -9.20 -22.15 6.97
C VAL A 48 -10.70 -21.84 6.98
N THR A 49 -11.11 -20.76 7.66
CA THR A 49 -12.52 -20.42 7.89
C THR A 49 -13.03 -19.30 6.96
N ALA A 50 -12.28 -18.97 5.89
CA ALA A 50 -12.53 -17.88 4.93
C ALA A 50 -12.09 -16.48 5.41
N GLY A 51 -10.78 -16.22 5.34
CA GLY A 51 -10.23 -14.88 5.52
C GLY A 51 -10.03 -14.17 4.19
N ALA A 52 -10.40 -12.89 4.13
CA ALA A 52 -10.15 -12.05 2.96
C ALA A 52 -8.68 -11.59 2.91
N GLY A 53 -8.14 -11.35 1.73
CA GLY A 53 -6.90 -10.58 1.60
C GLY A 53 -7.07 -9.18 2.18
N GLY A 54 -5.97 -8.61 2.66
CA GLY A 54 -5.93 -7.24 3.18
C GLY A 54 -6.17 -6.23 2.07
N THR A 55 -6.67 -5.05 2.41
CA THR A 55 -6.79 -3.96 1.42
C THR A 55 -5.41 -3.43 1.02
N GLY A 56 -5.27 -2.97 -0.21
CA GLY A 56 -4.09 -2.22 -0.64
C GLY A 56 -3.99 -0.86 0.07
N GLY A 57 -2.77 -0.33 0.14
CA GLY A 57 -2.47 0.99 0.70
C GLY A 57 -2.81 2.11 -0.26
N VAL A 58 -3.09 3.30 0.27
CA VAL A 58 -3.32 4.50 -0.55
C VAL A 58 -1.99 4.99 -1.11
N GLY A 59 -1.97 5.51 -2.34
CA GLY A 59 -0.79 6.18 -2.90
C GLY A 59 -0.57 7.56 -2.26
N GLY A 60 0.69 7.99 -2.16
CA GLY A 60 1.02 9.30 -1.60
C GLY A 60 0.74 10.44 -2.58
N ALA A 61 0.37 11.62 -2.08
CA ALA A 61 0.34 12.84 -2.86
C ALA A 61 1.69 13.17 -3.54
N GLY A 62 1.62 13.73 -4.74
CA GLY A 62 2.75 14.33 -5.45
C GLY A 62 3.15 15.69 -4.89
N GLY A 63 4.13 16.31 -5.54
CA GLY A 63 4.71 17.58 -5.11
C GLY A 63 3.72 18.72 -5.20
N VAL A 64 3.76 19.63 -4.22
CA VAL A 64 2.78 20.72 -4.09
C VAL A 64 2.77 21.65 -5.31
N ILE A 65 3.94 21.94 -5.91
CA ILE A 65 4.03 22.78 -7.11
C ILE A 65 3.97 21.94 -8.38
N SER A 66 4.66 20.80 -8.39
CA SER A 66 4.62 19.88 -9.52
C SER A 66 5.02 18.47 -9.12
N GLY A 67 4.22 17.51 -9.56
CA GLY A 67 4.46 16.08 -9.39
C GLY A 67 3.17 15.28 -9.30
N ASP A 68 3.20 14.08 -9.88
CA ASP A 68 2.04 13.20 -9.91
C ASP A 68 1.81 12.52 -8.55
N GLY A 69 0.55 12.23 -8.25
CA GLY A 69 0.19 11.35 -7.14
C GLY A 69 0.71 9.93 -7.37
N GLY A 70 1.05 9.26 -6.28
CA GLY A 70 1.36 7.85 -6.26
C GLY A 70 0.12 7.01 -6.53
N VAL A 71 0.31 5.89 -7.21
CA VAL A 71 -0.76 4.90 -7.43
C VAL A 71 -1.13 4.21 -6.12
N GLY A 72 -2.40 3.83 -5.98
CA GLY A 72 -2.83 2.95 -4.89
C GLY A 72 -2.25 1.54 -5.02
N GLY A 73 -2.07 0.87 -3.89
CA GLY A 73 -1.68 -0.53 -3.82
C GLY A 73 -2.85 -1.45 -4.16
N THR A 74 -2.52 -2.63 -4.70
CA THR A 74 -3.53 -3.67 -4.97
C THR A 74 -3.99 -4.33 -3.66
N GLY A 75 -5.20 -4.89 -3.67
CA GLY A 75 -5.65 -5.77 -2.59
C GLY A 75 -4.80 -7.04 -2.46
N GLY A 76 -4.89 -7.68 -1.31
CA GLY A 76 -4.23 -8.93 -0.99
C GLY A 76 -5.01 -10.15 -1.46
N LEU A 77 -4.32 -11.29 -1.48
CA LEU A 77 -4.90 -12.57 -1.87
C LEU A 77 -5.76 -13.15 -0.75
N SER A 78 -6.96 -13.65 -1.09
CA SER A 78 -7.77 -14.50 -0.22
C SER A 78 -7.60 -15.96 -0.64
N GLN A 79 -7.00 -16.80 0.22
CA GLN A 79 -6.87 -18.23 0.01
C GLN A 79 -7.59 -18.98 1.15
N ALA A 80 -8.57 -19.80 0.80
CA ALA A 80 -9.15 -20.76 1.74
C ALA A 80 -8.33 -22.06 1.66
N MET A 81 -7.71 -22.48 2.76
CA MET A 81 -7.12 -23.81 2.87
C MET A 81 -8.23 -24.80 3.25
N THR A 82 -8.87 -25.38 2.24
CA THR A 82 -9.81 -26.53 2.38
C THR A 82 -9.03 -27.82 2.19
#